data_AF-A0A5C4L651-F1
#
_entry.id   AF-A0A5C4L651-F1
#
_cell.length_a   1.000
_cell.length_b   1.000
_cell.length_c   1.000
_cell.angle_alpha   90.00
_cell.angle_beta   90.00
_cell.angle_gamma   90.00
#
_symmetry.space_group_name_H-M   'P 1'
#
loop_
_entity.id
_entity.type
_entity.pdbx_description
1 polymer ?
#
loop_
_entity_poly.entity_id
_entity_poly.type
_entity_poly.pdbx_seq_one_letter_code
_entity_poly.pdbx_strand_id
1 'polypeptide(L)'
;MTNRLSRRHLLGCGCALGAGLAATAAMPPGLALAAAPSTKRTTMTPDQALDAMKEGNRLFKTDSPVRAVQGRDRRIEIALGQTPFCVLVSCSDSRVSPEILFGRGLGELFIVRNAGNTVDTTALGSIEYAVAKLGVPLILVMGHSRCGAVEAAVDVVTNNTVLPGAIGQMIEPIVPAVLSVRDKGGDLVENAVRANVGRVVRRLRTASDPELLTPLAEKRLRIVGAAYSLDTGEVDFFDEG
;
A
#
# COMPACT_ATOMS: atom_id res chain seq x y z
N MET A 1 -53.97 35.94 63.88
CA MET A 1 -55.05 35.08 64.40
C MET A 1 -55.22 33.87 63.49
N THR A 2 -55.49 32.69 64.07
CA THR A 2 -56.20 31.54 63.47
C THR A 2 -55.80 30.99 62.07
N ASN A 3 -54.80 30.10 62.08
CA ASN A 3 -54.81 28.74 61.51
C ASN A 3 -56.08 28.26 60.76
N ARG A 4 -55.91 27.65 59.56
CA ARG A 4 -56.43 26.29 59.20
C ARG A 4 -55.96 25.80 57.83
N LEU A 5 -55.30 24.63 57.82
CA LEU A 5 -55.29 23.71 56.67
C LEU A 5 -56.49 22.76 56.76
N SER A 6 -57.03 22.29 55.62
CA SER A 6 -57.85 21.07 55.56
C SER A 6 -57.65 20.34 54.24
N ARG A 7 -57.87 19.02 54.26
CA ARG A 7 -57.61 18.05 53.18
C ARG A 7 -58.94 17.50 52.61
N ARG A 8 -58.83 16.80 51.46
CA ARG A 8 -59.87 15.95 50.80
C ARG A 8 -60.95 16.79 50.09
N HIS A 9 -61.59 16.40 48.97
CA HIS A 9 -61.71 15.18 48.15
C HIS A 9 -61.73 15.59 46.63
N LEU A 10 -61.77 14.77 45.57
CA LEU A 10 -61.92 13.30 45.39
C LEU A 10 -61.13 12.80 44.12
N LEU A 11 -61.69 11.85 43.36
CA LEU A 11 -61.22 11.19 42.11
C LEU A 11 -61.94 11.72 40.86
N GLY A 12 -61.34 11.50 39.67
CA GLY A 12 -62.04 11.60 38.37
C GLY A 12 -61.18 11.13 37.18
N CYS A 13 -61.22 9.84 36.84
CA CYS A 13 -60.67 9.36 35.56
C CYS A 13 -61.66 9.66 34.41
N GLY A 14 -61.15 10.07 33.25
CA GLY A 14 -61.95 10.25 32.04
C GLY A 14 -61.07 10.35 30.79
N CYS A 15 -61.05 9.29 29.98
CA CYS A 15 -60.28 9.25 28.73
C CYS A 15 -61.06 9.83 27.55
N ALA A 16 -60.48 10.81 26.85
CA ALA A 16 -60.73 11.13 25.43
C ALA A 16 -59.53 11.96 24.92
N LEU A 17 -58.61 11.40 24.11
CA LEU A 17 -58.69 11.37 22.64
C LEU A 17 -58.90 12.75 22.00
N GLY A 18 -57.80 13.38 21.54
CA GLY A 18 -57.86 14.63 20.76
C GLY A 18 -56.50 15.21 20.34
N ALA A 19 -56.14 15.00 19.07
CA ALA A 19 -55.21 15.81 18.26
C ALA A 19 -53.78 16.12 18.77
N GLY A 20 -52.83 15.31 18.33
CA GLY A 20 -51.87 15.75 17.29
C GLY A 20 -50.77 16.75 17.64
N LEU A 21 -49.58 16.22 17.92
CA LEU A 21 -48.29 16.78 17.44
C LEU A 21 -47.23 15.67 17.47
N ALA A 22 -47.32 14.74 16.51
CA ALA A 22 -46.21 13.85 16.21
C ALA A 22 -45.10 14.70 15.57
N ALA A 23 -44.10 15.07 16.36
CA ALA A 23 -42.89 15.71 15.85
C ALA A 23 -42.11 14.70 15.00
N THR A 24 -42.47 14.58 13.73
CA THR A 24 -41.66 13.90 12.73
C THR A 24 -40.37 14.70 12.57
N ALA A 25 -39.35 14.32 13.33
CA ALA A 25 -37.99 14.79 13.13
C ALA A 25 -37.52 14.33 11.74
N ALA A 26 -37.80 15.16 10.73
CA ALA A 26 -37.29 14.95 9.38
C ALA A 26 -35.77 14.98 9.46
N MET A 27 -35.14 13.80 9.33
CA MET A 27 -33.69 13.72 9.25
C MET A 27 -33.24 14.55 8.05
N PRO A 28 -32.26 15.46 8.19
CA PRO A 28 -31.82 16.28 7.08
C PRO A 28 -31.27 15.37 5.97
N PRO A 29 -31.70 15.54 4.70
CA PRO A 29 -31.18 14.75 3.59
C PRO A 29 -29.73 15.16 3.32
N GLY A 30 -28.78 14.41 3.87
CA GLY A 30 -27.35 14.72 3.77
C GLY A 30 -26.44 13.91 4.69
N LEU A 31 -26.94 13.40 5.81
CA LEU A 31 -26.20 12.45 6.65
C LEU A 31 -26.35 11.03 6.08
N ALA A 32 -25.66 10.77 4.97
CA ALA A 32 -25.34 9.42 4.59
C ALA A 32 -24.53 8.79 5.73
N LEU A 33 -25.14 7.83 6.44
CA LEU A 33 -24.45 7.02 7.43
C LEU A 33 -23.26 6.38 6.70
N ALA A 34 -22.04 6.72 7.10
CA ALA A 34 -20.84 6.21 6.44
C ALA A 34 -20.91 4.69 6.44
N ALA A 35 -21.08 4.08 5.27
CA ALA A 35 -21.25 2.64 5.17
C ALA A 35 -20.01 1.97 5.77
N ALA A 36 -20.23 0.89 6.53
CA ALA A 36 -19.16 0.22 7.25
C ALA A 36 -18.02 -0.14 6.27
N PRO A 37 -16.74 0.04 6.67
CA PRO A 37 -15.61 -0.25 5.80
C PRO A 37 -15.70 -1.67 5.23
N SER A 38 -15.60 -1.77 3.91
CA SER A 38 -15.68 -3.04 3.20
C SER A 38 -14.60 -4.00 3.70
N THR A 39 -15.01 -5.15 4.22
CA THR A 39 -14.12 -6.26 4.61
C THR A 39 -13.76 -7.16 3.42
N LYS A 40 -14.22 -6.81 2.21
CA LYS A 40 -13.90 -7.53 0.98
C LYS A 40 -12.38 -7.54 0.76
N ARG A 41 -11.85 -8.67 0.30
CA ARG A 41 -10.46 -8.86 -0.09
C ARG A 41 -10.38 -9.21 -1.57
N THR A 42 -9.20 -9.16 -2.17
CA THR A 42 -9.02 -9.74 -3.51
C THR A 42 -9.28 -11.26 -3.47
N THR A 43 -9.75 -11.82 -4.57
CA THR A 43 -9.88 -13.28 -4.77
C THR A 43 -8.70 -13.87 -5.53
N MET A 44 -7.69 -13.06 -5.87
CA MET A 44 -6.52 -13.50 -6.63
C MET A 44 -5.56 -14.30 -5.75
N THR A 45 -4.98 -15.37 -6.31
CA THR A 45 -3.84 -16.06 -5.70
C THR A 45 -2.54 -15.25 -5.88
N PRO A 46 -1.45 -15.56 -5.14
CA PRO A 46 -0.16 -14.93 -5.35
C PRO A 46 0.38 -15.09 -6.78
N ASP A 47 0.15 -16.24 -7.41
CA ASP A 47 0.50 -16.48 -8.82
C ASP A 47 -0.28 -15.56 -9.76
N GLN A 48 -1.61 -15.51 -9.63
CA GLN A 48 -2.47 -14.64 -10.45
C GLN A 48 -2.13 -13.15 -10.26
N ALA A 49 -1.77 -12.74 -9.04
CA ALA A 49 -1.31 -11.40 -8.73
C ALA A 49 0.01 -11.08 -9.46
N LEU A 50 0.96 -12.02 -9.50
CA LEU A 50 2.23 -11.85 -10.18
C LEU A 50 2.06 -11.83 -11.71
N ASP A 51 1.25 -12.73 -12.25
CA ASP A 51 0.92 -12.79 -13.68
C ASP A 51 0.24 -11.48 -14.14
N ALA A 52 -0.65 -10.90 -13.34
CA ALA A 52 -1.27 -9.61 -13.65
C ALA A 52 -0.26 -8.45 -13.68
N MET A 53 0.79 -8.49 -12.84
CA MET A 53 1.89 -7.50 -12.90
C MET A 53 2.77 -7.71 -14.13
N LYS A 54 3.15 -8.97 -14.43
CA LYS A 54 3.93 -9.33 -15.63
C LYS A 54 3.22 -8.92 -16.92
N GLU A 55 1.93 -9.26 -17.05
CA GLU A 55 1.09 -8.86 -18.18
C GLU A 55 0.92 -7.33 -18.26
N GLY A 56 0.73 -6.67 -17.12
CA GLY A 56 0.66 -5.22 -17.04
C GLY A 56 1.89 -4.52 -17.62
N ASN A 57 3.09 -4.97 -17.24
CA ASN A 57 4.32 -4.43 -17.81
C ASN A 57 4.53 -4.82 -19.27
N ARG A 58 4.18 -6.05 -19.66
CA ARG A 58 4.25 -6.47 -21.07
C ARG A 58 3.42 -5.57 -21.98
N LEU A 59 2.22 -5.15 -21.54
CA LEU A 59 1.37 -4.22 -22.27
C LEU A 59 1.96 -2.80 -22.32
N PHE A 60 2.55 -2.33 -21.21
CA PHE A 60 3.26 -1.04 -21.16
C PHE A 60 4.45 -0.99 -22.14
N LYS A 61 5.30 -2.03 -22.15
CA LYS A 61 6.44 -2.16 -23.10
C LYS A 61 6.05 -2.10 -24.58
N THR A 62 4.79 -2.41 -24.92
CA THR A 62 4.32 -2.54 -26.30
C THR A 62 3.29 -1.48 -26.68
N ASP A 63 3.23 -0.36 -25.93
CA ASP A 63 2.27 0.76 -26.09
C ASP A 63 0.82 0.27 -26.27
N SER A 64 0.49 -0.87 -25.68
CA SER A 64 -0.79 -1.54 -25.90
C SER A 64 -1.90 -0.84 -25.12
N PRO A 65 -3.12 -0.68 -25.68
CA PRO A 65 -4.20 0.06 -25.01
C PRO A 65 -4.57 -0.51 -23.62
N VAL A 66 -4.10 0.14 -22.57
CA VAL A 66 -4.40 -0.19 -21.18
C VAL A 66 -5.79 0.32 -20.80
N ARG A 67 -6.67 -0.58 -20.32
CA ARG A 67 -7.99 -0.23 -19.75
C ARG A 67 -7.94 -0.10 -18.23
N ALA A 68 -7.10 0.80 -17.73
CA ALA A 68 -6.98 1.07 -16.30
C ALA A 68 -8.31 1.62 -15.75
N VAL A 69 -8.84 0.99 -14.70
CA VAL A 69 -10.15 1.35 -14.14
C VAL A 69 -10.01 2.54 -13.19
N GLN A 70 -10.22 3.76 -13.72
CA GLN A 70 -9.96 5.02 -13.00
C GLN A 70 -11.09 6.07 -13.08
N GLY A 71 -12.22 5.69 -13.68
CA GLY A 71 -13.39 6.56 -13.87
C GLY A 71 -14.13 6.94 -12.57
N ARG A 72 -15.14 7.82 -12.70
CA ARG A 72 -15.97 8.28 -11.57
C ARG A 72 -16.59 7.12 -10.80
N ASP A 73 -17.16 6.15 -11.52
CA ASP A 73 -17.92 5.05 -10.91
C ASP A 73 -17.02 4.17 -10.05
N ARG A 74 -15.79 3.91 -10.52
CA ARG A 74 -14.76 3.21 -9.74
C ARG A 74 -14.37 3.95 -8.47
N ARG A 75 -14.26 5.29 -8.52
CA ARG A 75 -13.98 6.10 -7.31
C ARG A 75 -15.12 6.00 -6.29
N ILE A 76 -16.37 5.94 -6.75
CA ILE A 76 -17.54 5.75 -5.88
C ILE A 76 -17.56 4.33 -5.30
N GLU A 77 -17.26 3.30 -6.10
CA GLU A 77 -17.16 1.91 -5.67
C GLU A 77 -16.13 1.73 -4.53
N ILE A 78 -14.90 2.22 -4.72
CA ILE A 78 -13.81 2.02 -3.75
C ILE A 78 -13.83 3.01 -2.58
N ALA A 79 -14.71 4.01 -2.58
CA ALA A 79 -14.85 4.95 -1.47
C ALA A 79 -15.29 4.25 -0.17
N LEU A 80 -15.93 3.08 -0.27
CA LEU A 80 -16.35 2.26 0.86
C LEU A 80 -15.29 1.22 1.27
N GLY A 81 -14.20 1.08 0.52
CA GLY A 81 -13.07 0.19 0.85
C GLY A 81 -12.32 -0.30 -0.39
N GLN A 82 -11.09 -0.75 -0.17
CA GLN A 82 -10.15 -1.12 -1.23
C GLN A 82 -9.82 -2.61 -1.21
N THR A 83 -9.57 -3.20 -2.38
CA THR A 83 -9.20 -4.61 -2.53
C THR A 83 -7.92 -4.77 -3.39
N PRO A 84 -6.79 -4.16 -3.00
CA PRO A 84 -5.56 -4.29 -3.75
C PRO A 84 -5.09 -5.75 -3.79
N PHE A 85 -4.39 -6.13 -4.86
CA PHE A 85 -3.85 -7.47 -5.03
C PHE A 85 -2.31 -7.52 -4.96
N CYS A 86 -1.64 -6.37 -5.02
CA CYS A 86 -0.19 -6.26 -4.89
C CYS A 86 0.17 -5.07 -3.99
N VAL A 87 1.08 -5.28 -3.04
CA VAL A 87 1.86 -4.22 -2.40
C VAL A 87 3.06 -3.97 -3.30
N LEU A 88 3.23 -2.75 -3.82
CA LEU A 88 4.44 -2.39 -4.55
C LEU A 88 5.34 -1.50 -3.70
N VAL A 89 6.49 -2.04 -3.29
CA VAL A 89 7.58 -1.28 -2.67
C VAL A 89 8.48 -0.78 -3.80
N SER A 90 8.52 0.52 -4.05
CA SER A 90 9.24 1.09 -5.21
C SER A 90 9.87 2.44 -4.92
N CYS A 91 10.80 2.89 -5.78
CA CYS A 91 11.47 4.17 -5.59
C CYS A 91 10.51 5.36 -5.78
N SER A 92 10.72 6.47 -5.06
CA SER A 92 10.01 7.76 -5.27
C SER A 92 10.35 8.47 -6.60
N ASP A 93 11.18 7.89 -7.45
CA ASP A 93 11.59 8.46 -8.75
C ASP A 93 10.38 8.77 -9.66
N SER A 94 10.28 10.00 -10.17
CA SER A 94 9.14 10.46 -10.97
C SER A 94 8.99 9.73 -12.31
N ARG A 95 10.05 9.06 -12.79
CA ARG A 95 10.06 8.24 -14.01
C ARG A 95 9.47 6.84 -13.79
N VAL A 96 9.22 6.46 -12.53
CA VAL A 96 8.83 5.11 -12.10
C VAL A 96 7.43 5.14 -11.49
N SER A 97 6.40 5.36 -12.31
CA SER A 97 5.00 5.51 -11.88
C SER A 97 4.26 4.16 -11.90
N PRO A 98 4.00 3.51 -10.74
CA PRO A 98 3.51 2.13 -10.66
C PRO A 98 2.28 1.81 -11.51
N GLU A 99 1.24 2.64 -11.40
CA GLU A 99 -0.04 2.45 -12.06
C GLU A 99 0.09 2.51 -13.59
N ILE A 100 1.05 3.30 -14.08
CA ILE A 100 1.37 3.40 -15.51
C ILE A 100 2.17 2.18 -15.96
N LEU A 101 3.26 1.85 -15.25
CA LEU A 101 4.18 0.76 -15.62
C LEU A 101 3.53 -0.64 -15.62
N PHE A 102 2.48 -0.83 -14.82
CA PHE A 102 1.73 -2.08 -14.72
C PHE A 102 0.30 -1.98 -15.27
N GLY A 103 -0.07 -0.84 -15.85
CA GLY A 103 -1.38 -0.58 -16.43
C GLY A 103 -2.56 -0.82 -15.47
N ARG A 104 -2.42 -0.37 -14.22
CA ARG A 104 -3.38 -0.58 -13.13
C ARG A 104 -4.25 0.64 -12.86
N GLY A 105 -5.49 0.40 -12.45
CA GLY A 105 -6.44 1.41 -12.02
C GLY A 105 -6.50 1.59 -10.50
N LEU A 106 -7.52 2.34 -10.07
CA LEU A 106 -7.67 2.75 -8.68
C LEU A 106 -8.09 1.58 -7.79
N GLY A 107 -7.36 1.41 -6.68
CA GLY A 107 -7.61 0.36 -5.68
C GLY A 107 -7.09 -1.04 -6.05
N GLU A 108 -6.33 -1.19 -7.14
CA GLU A 108 -5.68 -2.46 -7.52
C GLU A 108 -4.31 -2.65 -6.86
N LEU A 109 -3.54 -1.57 -6.65
CA LEU A 109 -2.24 -1.58 -6.00
C LEU A 109 -2.29 -0.90 -4.62
N PHE A 110 -1.48 -1.38 -3.69
CA PHE A 110 -1.14 -0.70 -2.44
C PHE A 110 0.33 -0.26 -2.54
N ILE A 111 0.58 1.05 -2.61
CA ILE A 111 1.88 1.57 -3.06
C ILE A 111 2.66 2.15 -1.87
N VAL A 112 3.87 1.65 -1.67
CA VAL A 112 4.83 2.12 -0.66
C VAL A 112 6.05 2.66 -1.39
N ARG A 113 6.31 3.97 -1.27
CA ARG A 113 7.39 4.64 -2.01
C ARG A 113 8.26 5.53 -1.13
N ASN A 114 9.57 5.34 -1.26
CA ASN A 114 10.62 6.21 -0.72
C ASN A 114 11.81 6.20 -1.70
N ALA A 115 12.78 7.10 -1.53
CA ALA A 115 13.98 7.10 -2.36
C ALA A 115 14.80 5.81 -2.11
N GLY A 116 15.13 5.09 -3.17
CA GLY A 116 15.89 3.84 -3.09
C GLY A 116 15.12 2.61 -2.60
N ASN A 117 13.78 2.65 -2.56
CA ASN A 117 12.90 1.51 -2.25
C ASN A 117 13.30 0.74 -0.96
N THR A 118 13.76 1.48 0.05
CA THR A 118 14.17 0.95 1.35
C THR A 118 12.94 0.61 2.20
N VAL A 119 13.14 -0.11 3.31
CA VAL A 119 12.05 -0.42 4.26
C VAL A 119 12.43 0.10 5.63
N ASP A 120 11.96 1.29 5.99
CA ASP A 120 12.00 1.81 7.35
C ASP A 120 10.80 1.26 8.16
N THR A 121 10.59 1.77 9.38
CA THR A 121 9.45 1.38 10.23
C THR A 121 8.10 1.75 9.56
N THR A 122 8.03 2.90 8.89
CA THR A 122 6.81 3.39 8.24
C THR A 122 6.43 2.51 7.05
N ALA A 123 7.40 2.17 6.20
CA ALA A 123 7.22 1.27 5.07
C ALA A 123 6.85 -0.14 5.54
N LEU A 124 7.52 -0.67 6.58
CA LEU A 124 7.24 -2.00 7.10
C LEU A 124 5.80 -2.11 7.63
N GLY A 125 5.38 -1.20 8.52
CA GLY A 125 4.00 -1.20 9.03
C GLY A 125 2.94 -0.99 7.94
N SER A 126 3.28 -0.28 6.86
CA SER A 126 2.41 -0.13 5.69
C SER A 126 2.27 -1.44 4.89
N ILE A 127 3.36 -2.19 4.73
CA ILE A 127 3.36 -3.52 4.08
C ILE A 127 2.55 -4.52 4.93
N GLU A 128 2.81 -4.57 6.23
CA GLU A 128 2.11 -5.43 7.19
C GLU A 128 0.61 -5.11 7.26
N TYR A 129 0.22 -3.84 7.27
CA TYR A 129 -1.18 -3.43 7.20
C TYR A 129 -1.89 -3.99 5.96
N ALA A 130 -1.25 -3.87 4.79
CA ALA A 130 -1.82 -4.36 3.54
C ALA A 130 -1.94 -5.89 3.50
N VAL A 131 -0.96 -6.63 4.03
CA VAL A 131 -1.04 -8.09 4.14
C VAL A 131 -2.10 -8.51 5.18
N ALA A 132 -1.98 -8.04 6.42
CA ALA A 132 -2.78 -8.50 7.56
C ALA A 132 -4.26 -8.03 7.48
N LYS A 133 -4.49 -6.77 7.12
CA LYS A 133 -5.84 -6.18 7.12
C LYS A 133 -6.51 -6.33 5.75
N LEU A 134 -5.84 -5.93 4.68
CA LEU A 134 -6.40 -5.97 3.31
C LEU A 134 -6.27 -7.35 2.63
N GLY A 135 -5.44 -8.27 3.17
CA GLY A 135 -5.30 -9.63 2.65
C GLY A 135 -4.54 -9.70 1.32
N VAL A 136 -3.59 -8.79 1.10
CA VAL A 136 -2.85 -8.71 -0.17
C VAL A 136 -1.95 -9.95 -0.38
N PRO A 137 -2.10 -10.68 -1.51
CA PRO A 137 -1.38 -11.93 -1.78
C PRO A 137 0.03 -11.77 -2.39
N LEU A 138 0.42 -10.57 -2.81
CA LEU A 138 1.73 -10.30 -3.42
C LEU A 138 2.38 -9.04 -2.82
N ILE A 139 3.65 -9.13 -2.46
CA ILE A 139 4.54 -7.97 -2.32
C ILE A 139 5.54 -8.02 -3.48
N LEU A 140 5.60 -6.96 -4.28
CA LEU A 140 6.61 -6.77 -5.31
C LEU A 140 7.56 -5.66 -4.83
N VAL A 141 8.86 -5.97 -4.74
CA VAL A 141 9.92 -5.03 -4.37
C VAL A 141 10.67 -4.66 -5.64
N MET A 142 10.53 -3.42 -6.11
CA MET A 142 11.01 -2.98 -7.41
C MET A 142 12.03 -1.84 -7.30
N GLY A 143 13.27 -2.15 -7.64
CA GLY A 143 14.30 -1.16 -7.95
C GLY A 143 14.21 -0.69 -9.40
N HIS A 144 15.06 0.25 -9.80
CA HIS A 144 15.16 0.68 -11.19
C HIS A 144 16.58 1.09 -11.57
N SER A 145 16.88 1.02 -12.87
CA SER A 145 18.15 1.49 -13.42
C SER A 145 18.38 2.98 -13.13
N ARG A 146 19.63 3.39 -12.94
CA ARG A 146 20.03 4.79 -12.68
C ARG A 146 19.23 5.46 -11.54
N CYS A 147 19.26 4.79 -10.39
CA CYS A 147 18.57 5.22 -9.18
C CYS A 147 19.46 6.14 -8.34
N GLY A 148 19.13 7.43 -8.27
CA GLY A 148 19.94 8.44 -7.57
C GLY A 148 20.22 8.15 -6.09
N ALA A 149 19.35 7.41 -5.40
CA ALA A 149 19.59 6.97 -4.02
C ALA A 149 20.64 5.85 -3.93
N VAL A 150 20.69 4.97 -4.94
CA VAL A 150 21.72 3.92 -5.05
C VAL A 150 23.04 4.52 -5.54
N GLU A 151 23.00 5.45 -6.50
CA GLU A 151 24.17 6.22 -6.94
C GLU A 151 24.82 6.98 -5.76
N ALA A 152 24.02 7.66 -4.93
CA ALA A 152 24.52 8.32 -3.72
C ALA A 152 25.13 7.32 -2.71
N ALA A 153 24.57 6.11 -2.56
CA ALA A 153 25.16 5.06 -1.73
C ALA A 153 26.46 4.50 -2.33
N VAL A 154 26.58 4.43 -3.66
CA VAL A 154 27.81 4.08 -4.37
C VAL A 154 28.88 5.13 -4.09
N ASP A 155 28.57 6.42 -4.25
CA ASP A 155 29.49 7.52 -3.97
C ASP A 155 29.98 7.56 -2.51
N VAL A 156 29.11 7.26 -1.54
CA VAL A 156 29.53 7.10 -0.13
C VAL A 156 30.56 5.98 0.01
N VAL A 157 30.35 4.83 -0.65
CA VAL A 157 31.22 3.64 -0.53
C VAL A 157 32.53 3.77 -1.31
N THR A 158 32.53 4.42 -2.48
CA THR A 158 33.70 4.51 -3.36
C THR A 158 34.52 5.78 -3.13
N ASN A 159 33.85 6.91 -2.88
CA ASN A 159 34.46 8.24 -2.84
C ASN A 159 34.48 8.85 -1.43
N ASN A 160 33.91 8.19 -0.42
CA ASN A 160 33.67 8.71 0.93
C ASN A 160 32.87 10.03 0.94
N THR A 161 31.95 10.18 -0.03
CA THR A 161 31.12 11.38 -0.17
C THR A 161 30.27 11.64 1.08
N VAL A 162 30.26 12.89 1.57
CA VAL A 162 29.39 13.32 2.67
C VAL A 162 28.12 13.94 2.10
N LEU A 163 26.97 13.35 2.41
CA LEU A 163 25.66 13.78 1.89
C LEU A 163 24.97 14.75 2.88
N PRO A 164 24.26 15.79 2.38
CA PRO A 164 23.65 16.79 3.24
C PRO A 164 22.31 16.34 3.86
N GLY A 165 22.01 16.89 5.04
CA GLY A 165 20.71 16.69 5.71
C GLY A 165 20.40 15.22 5.99
N ALA A 166 19.13 14.83 5.80
CA ALA A 166 18.66 13.47 6.05
C ALA A 166 19.05 12.45 4.94
N ILE A 167 19.71 12.88 3.85
CA ILE A 167 20.00 11.99 2.70
C ILE A 167 20.91 10.84 3.12
N GLY A 168 21.94 11.09 3.94
CA GLY A 168 22.85 10.06 4.43
C GLY A 168 22.15 8.95 5.23
N GLN A 169 21.24 9.33 6.12
CA GLN A 169 20.44 8.37 6.90
C GLN A 169 19.43 7.60 6.03
N MET A 170 18.87 8.25 5.01
CA MET A 170 17.93 7.64 4.06
C MET A 170 18.59 6.56 3.19
N ILE A 171 19.84 6.76 2.75
CA ILE A 171 20.59 5.79 1.92
C ILE A 171 21.39 4.77 2.74
N GLU A 172 21.56 4.94 4.05
CA GLU A 172 22.26 4.00 4.93
C GLU A 172 21.81 2.53 4.77
N PRO A 173 20.51 2.19 4.63
CA PRO A 173 20.08 0.80 4.41
C PRO A 173 20.55 0.19 3.08
N ILE A 174 20.91 1.03 2.10
CA ILE A 174 21.38 0.67 0.76
C ILE A 174 22.89 0.37 0.77
N VAL A 175 23.68 1.03 1.62
CA VAL A 175 25.14 0.90 1.68
C VAL A 175 25.64 -0.57 1.73
N PRO A 176 25.05 -1.49 2.53
CA PRO A 176 25.49 -2.87 2.55
C PRO A 176 25.09 -3.67 1.29
N ALA A 177 24.18 -3.17 0.45
CA ALA A 177 23.95 -3.70 -0.88
C ALA A 177 25.15 -3.43 -1.79
N VAL A 178 25.59 -2.16 -1.85
CA VAL A 178 26.76 -1.72 -2.61
C VAL A 178 28.01 -2.51 -2.18
N LEU A 179 28.28 -2.60 -0.88
CA LEU A 179 29.43 -3.33 -0.35
C LEU A 179 29.42 -4.81 -0.77
N SER A 180 28.25 -5.45 -0.89
CA SER A 180 28.13 -6.85 -1.32
C SER A 180 28.38 -7.11 -2.81
N VAL A 181 28.49 -6.04 -3.61
CA VAL A 181 28.73 -6.11 -5.06
C VAL A 181 29.92 -5.27 -5.54
N ARG A 182 30.57 -4.50 -4.65
CA ARG A 182 31.68 -3.59 -4.98
C ARG A 182 32.78 -4.24 -5.82
N ASP A 183 33.14 -5.47 -5.48
CA ASP A 183 34.24 -6.20 -6.10
C ASP A 183 33.78 -7.11 -7.25
N LYS A 184 32.52 -6.95 -7.72
CA LYS A 184 31.99 -7.61 -8.93
C LYS A 184 32.25 -6.75 -10.17
N GLY A 185 32.53 -7.39 -11.29
CA GLY A 185 32.61 -6.70 -12.59
C GLY A 185 31.24 -6.23 -13.10
N GLY A 186 31.28 -5.36 -14.12
CA GLY A 186 30.09 -4.75 -14.73
C GLY A 186 29.75 -3.39 -14.09
N ASP A 187 28.52 -2.94 -14.27
CA ASP A 187 28.03 -1.68 -13.71
C ASP A 187 27.74 -1.85 -12.20
N LEU A 188 28.42 -1.06 -11.37
CA LEU A 188 28.28 -1.12 -9.91
C LEU A 188 26.92 -0.62 -9.42
N VAL A 189 26.33 0.38 -10.07
CA VAL A 189 25.02 0.94 -9.70
C VAL A 189 23.93 -0.08 -10.00
N GLU A 190 23.92 -0.67 -11.21
CA GLU A 190 22.91 -1.68 -11.59
C GLU A 190 23.04 -2.97 -10.75
N ASN A 191 24.27 -3.39 -10.47
CA ASN A 191 24.54 -4.48 -9.51
C ASN A 191 24.00 -4.14 -8.10
N ALA A 192 24.18 -2.90 -7.64
CA ALA A 192 23.72 -2.45 -6.32
C ALA A 192 22.20 -2.29 -6.24
N VAL A 193 21.53 -1.86 -7.32
CA VAL A 193 20.05 -1.83 -7.42
C VAL A 193 19.48 -3.22 -7.18
N ARG A 194 19.96 -4.23 -7.90
CA ARG A 194 19.50 -5.62 -7.74
C ARG A 194 19.84 -6.19 -6.36
N ALA A 195 21.04 -5.91 -5.84
CA ALA A 195 21.42 -6.33 -4.49
C ALA A 195 20.56 -5.68 -3.40
N ASN A 196 20.16 -4.41 -3.57
CA ASN A 196 19.29 -3.70 -2.64
C ASN A 196 17.89 -4.33 -2.61
N VAL A 197 17.31 -4.59 -3.79
CA VAL A 197 16.03 -5.32 -3.93
C VAL A 197 16.09 -6.69 -3.25
N GLY A 198 17.09 -7.51 -3.58
CA GLY A 198 17.24 -8.85 -3.00
C GLY A 198 17.47 -8.83 -1.47
N ARG A 199 18.10 -7.78 -0.93
CA ARG A 199 18.21 -7.55 0.52
C ARG A 199 16.88 -7.21 1.17
N VAL A 200 16.07 -6.36 0.54
CA VAL A 200 14.72 -6.02 1.03
C VAL A 200 13.79 -7.24 0.96
N VAL A 201 13.78 -7.97 -0.17
CA VAL A 201 13.04 -9.23 -0.32
C VAL A 201 13.43 -10.23 0.77
N ARG A 202 14.74 -10.45 0.99
CA ARG A 202 15.22 -11.33 2.06
C ARG A 202 14.77 -10.87 3.43
N ARG A 203 14.91 -9.57 3.75
CA ARG A 203 14.44 -9.03 5.03
C ARG A 203 12.95 -9.28 5.26
N LEU A 204 12.10 -9.07 4.26
CA LEU A 204 10.65 -9.30 4.40
C LEU A 204 10.29 -10.79 4.52
N ARG A 205 11.14 -11.70 4.01
CA ARG A 205 10.97 -13.16 4.14
C ARG A 205 11.54 -13.75 5.43
N THR A 206 12.51 -13.10 6.06
CA THR A 206 13.22 -13.60 7.26
C THR A 206 13.06 -12.71 8.49
N ALA A 207 12.27 -11.64 8.41
CA ALA A 207 11.86 -10.88 9.58
C ALA A 207 11.02 -11.77 10.50
N SER A 208 11.22 -11.66 11.82
CA SER A 208 10.49 -12.46 12.82
C SER A 208 9.02 -12.03 12.99
N ASP A 209 8.45 -11.27 12.06
CA ASP A 209 7.08 -10.76 12.19
C ASP A 209 6.04 -11.78 11.70
N PRO A 210 5.12 -12.24 12.57
CA PRO A 210 4.13 -13.25 12.20
C PRO A 210 3.15 -12.80 11.12
N GLU A 211 2.94 -11.49 10.91
CA GLU A 211 1.99 -10.96 9.92
C GLU A 211 2.47 -11.22 8.48
N LEU A 212 3.79 -11.40 8.25
CA LEU A 212 4.34 -11.83 6.96
C LEU A 212 4.70 -13.32 6.92
N LEU A 213 5.28 -13.86 8.01
CA LEU A 213 5.73 -15.26 8.03
C LEU A 213 4.59 -16.28 7.94
N THR A 214 3.45 -16.02 8.59
CA THR A 214 2.29 -16.92 8.58
C THR A 214 1.70 -17.08 7.17
N PRO A 215 1.32 -16.00 6.44
CA PRO A 215 0.81 -16.13 5.09
C PRO A 215 1.85 -16.62 4.07
N LEU A 216 3.15 -16.42 4.29
CA LEU A 216 4.22 -17.05 3.50
C LEU A 216 4.21 -18.57 3.66
N ALA A 217 4.22 -19.06 4.90
CA ALA A 217 4.21 -20.51 5.20
C ALA A 217 2.95 -21.20 4.66
N GLU A 218 1.80 -20.52 4.73
CA GLU A 218 0.52 -20.99 4.17
C GLU A 218 0.38 -20.78 2.66
N LYS A 219 1.40 -20.27 1.96
CA LYS A 219 1.41 -19.95 0.51
C LYS A 219 0.30 -18.98 0.06
N ARG A 220 -0.21 -18.16 0.99
CA ARG A 220 -1.19 -17.10 0.74
C ARG A 220 -0.56 -15.76 0.40
N LEU A 221 0.74 -15.60 0.64
CA LEU A 221 1.55 -14.46 0.27
C LEU A 221 2.77 -14.93 -0.55
N ARG A 222 3.16 -14.17 -1.57
CA ARG A 222 4.48 -14.24 -2.20
C ARG A 222 5.16 -12.87 -2.11
N ILE A 223 6.48 -12.87 -1.99
CA ILE A 223 7.32 -11.67 -2.03
C ILE A 223 8.28 -11.84 -3.20
N VAL A 224 8.32 -10.89 -4.14
CA VAL A 224 9.10 -11.01 -5.40
C VAL A 224 10.01 -9.79 -5.56
N GLY A 225 11.21 -10.00 -6.09
CA GLY A 225 12.13 -8.92 -6.47
C GLY A 225 11.94 -8.51 -7.94
N ALA A 226 12.16 -7.24 -8.25
CA ALA A 226 12.16 -6.76 -9.62
C ALA A 226 13.10 -5.57 -9.85
N ALA A 227 13.50 -5.37 -11.11
CA ALA A 227 14.27 -4.22 -11.55
C ALA A 227 13.67 -3.64 -12.84
N TYR A 228 13.30 -2.36 -12.79
CA TYR A 228 12.74 -1.61 -13.91
C TYR A 228 13.84 -0.91 -14.74
N SER A 229 13.85 -1.14 -16.05
CA SER A 229 14.73 -0.49 -17.01
C SER A 229 14.08 0.80 -17.56
N LEU A 230 14.73 1.93 -17.31
CA LEU A 230 14.33 3.23 -17.86
C LEU A 230 14.53 3.34 -19.38
N ASP A 231 15.35 2.47 -19.98
CA ASP A 231 15.65 2.50 -21.41
C ASP A 231 14.66 1.71 -22.26
N THR A 232 14.08 0.65 -21.70
CA THR A 232 13.27 -0.34 -22.44
C THR A 232 11.85 -0.48 -21.94
N GLY A 233 11.51 0.17 -20.82
CA GLY A 233 10.23 -0.01 -20.13
C GLY A 233 10.06 -1.39 -19.47
N GLU A 234 11.10 -2.23 -19.48
CA GLU A 234 11.05 -3.59 -18.97
C GLU A 234 11.15 -3.66 -17.45
N VAL A 235 10.28 -4.45 -16.82
CA VAL A 235 10.46 -4.94 -15.46
C VAL A 235 10.98 -6.38 -15.54
N ASP A 236 12.24 -6.59 -15.16
CA ASP A 236 12.79 -7.92 -14.96
C ASP A 236 12.43 -8.42 -13.55
N PHE A 237 11.89 -9.63 -13.45
CA PHE A 237 11.40 -10.24 -12.21
C PHE A 237 12.37 -11.35 -11.75
N PHE A 238 12.69 -11.37 -10.47
CA PHE A 238 13.61 -12.32 -9.86
C PHE A 238 13.22 -12.62 -8.40
N ASP A 239 13.90 -13.56 -7.76
CA ASP A 239 13.52 -14.07 -6.43
C ASP A 239 12.02 -14.48 -6.37
N GLU A 240 11.53 -15.25 -7.35
CA GLU A 240 10.10 -15.63 -7.43
C GLU A 240 9.70 -16.80 -6.51
N GLY A 241 10.66 -17.57 -6.00
CA GLY A 241 10.44 -18.76 -5.17
C GLY A 241 10.24 -18.48 -3.68
#